data_AF-A0A4R2PDK2-F1
#
_entry.id   AF-A0A4R2PDK2-F1
#
_cell.length_a   1.000
_cell.length_b   1.000
_cell.length_c   1.000
_cell.angle_alpha   90.00
_cell.angle_beta   90.00
_cell.angle_gamma   90.00
#
_symmetry.space_group_name_H-M   'P 1'
#
loop_
_entity.id
_entity.type
_entity.pdbx_description
1 polymer ?
#
loop_
_entity_poly.entity_id
_entity_poly.type
_entity_poly.pdbx_seq_one_letter_code
_entity_poly.pdbx_strand_id
1 'polypeptide(L)'
;MSSPEPQRAPPPAVAAIVTLVALAVGLTLPDLDLRLWLGHRSALTHSILPALLLLAARQRAAACGIAAGTGVHLAADCFPRHMIGYATVKLPLAGAMSPLHSYAWLALNAVAALLLAAALARRLHAPVVRAAVAVAALAAALRYLWHDPGGWPVLALVALGVGAWWRLRAAA
;
A
#
# COMPACT_ATOMS: atom_id res chain seq x y z
N MET A 1 19.99 -36.22 2.07
CA MET A 1 19.22 -34.96 2.02
C MET A 1 20.21 -33.81 2.17
N SER A 2 20.57 -33.15 1.06
CA SER A 2 21.41 -31.97 1.06
C SER A 2 20.66 -30.82 1.74
N SER A 3 21.24 -30.25 2.79
CA SER A 3 20.72 -29.04 3.43
C SER A 3 20.53 -27.96 2.37
N PRO A 4 19.37 -27.27 2.29
CA PRO A 4 19.18 -26.21 1.33
C PRO A 4 20.25 -25.14 1.57
N GLU A 5 21.00 -24.81 0.53
CA GLU A 5 22.05 -23.81 0.57
C GLU A 5 21.43 -22.46 1.04
N PRO A 6 22.05 -21.76 2.00
CA PRO A 6 21.52 -20.48 2.47
C PRO A 6 21.50 -19.48 1.31
N GLN A 7 20.29 -19.14 0.86
CA GLN A 7 20.08 -18.19 -0.22
C GLN A 7 20.76 -16.85 0.14
N ARG A 8 21.84 -16.51 -0.57
CA ARG A 8 22.57 -15.25 -0.33
C ARG A 8 21.63 -14.07 -0.55
N ALA A 9 21.65 -13.13 0.40
CA ALA A 9 20.93 -11.89 0.24
C ALA A 9 21.45 -11.13 -0.99
N PRO A 10 20.57 -10.55 -1.82
CA PRO A 10 21.01 -9.75 -2.96
C PRO A 10 21.81 -8.53 -2.48
N PRO A 11 22.68 -7.96 -3.35
CA PRO A 11 23.37 -6.71 -3.04
C PRO A 11 22.38 -5.62 -2.60
N PRO A 12 22.72 -4.74 -1.64
CA PRO A 12 21.80 -3.72 -1.12
C PRO A 12 21.18 -2.82 -2.21
N ALA A 13 21.97 -2.47 -3.24
CA ALA A 13 21.48 -1.70 -4.38
C ALA A 13 20.40 -2.46 -5.19
N VAL A 14 20.60 -3.75 -5.43
CA VAL A 14 19.62 -4.60 -6.11
C VAL A 14 18.35 -4.70 -5.29
N ALA A 15 18.46 -4.90 -3.97
CA ALA A 15 17.30 -4.92 -3.08
C ALA A 15 16.52 -3.60 -3.13
N ALA A 16 17.21 -2.46 -3.13
CA ALA A 16 16.58 -1.14 -3.24
C ALA A 16 15.83 -0.97 -4.57
N ILE A 17 16.45 -1.33 -5.69
CA ILE A 17 15.83 -1.27 -7.03
C ILE A 17 14.59 -2.17 -7.06
N VAL A 18 14.70 -3.41 -6.61
CA VAL A 18 13.56 -4.35 -6.55
C VAL A 18 12.43 -3.79 -5.69
N THR A 19 12.73 -3.19 -4.54
CA THR A 19 11.70 -2.56 -3.69
C THR A 19 11.01 -1.40 -4.41
N LEU A 20 11.74 -0.52 -5.10
CA LEU A 20 11.15 0.62 -5.81
C LEU A 20 10.29 0.19 -7.00
N VAL A 21 10.77 -0.78 -7.79
CA VAL A 21 10.00 -1.36 -8.90
C VAL A 21 8.75 -2.04 -8.38
N ALA A 22 8.88 -2.85 -7.33
CA ALA A 22 7.74 -3.52 -6.71
C ALA A 22 6.76 -2.52 -6.06
N LEU A 23 7.21 -1.37 -5.56
CA LEU A 23 6.30 -0.30 -5.12
C LEU A 23 5.46 0.20 -6.28
N ALA A 24 6.07 0.51 -7.43
CA ALA A 24 5.34 0.96 -8.62
C ALA A 24 4.33 -0.09 -9.10
N VAL A 25 4.70 -1.38 -9.08
CA VAL A 25 3.78 -2.48 -9.39
C VAL A 25 2.65 -2.54 -8.35
N GLY A 26 2.96 -2.47 -7.06
CA GLY A 26 1.99 -2.53 -5.96
C GLY A 26 0.93 -1.42 -6.00
N LEU A 27 1.24 -0.26 -6.61
CA LEU A 27 0.27 0.82 -6.83
C LEU A 27 -0.83 0.48 -7.85
N THR A 28 -0.62 -0.54 -8.68
CA THR A 28 -1.57 -0.95 -9.74
C THR A 28 -2.02 -2.40 -9.62
N LEU A 29 -1.34 -3.19 -8.78
CA LEU A 29 -1.63 -4.60 -8.56
C LEU A 29 -3.06 -4.85 -8.05
N PRO A 30 -3.65 -4.04 -7.12
CA PRO A 30 -5.02 -4.27 -6.67
C PRO A 30 -6.03 -4.27 -7.84
N ASP A 31 -5.89 -3.33 -8.77
CA ASP A 31 -6.73 -3.20 -9.98
C ASP A 31 -6.52 -4.29 -11.03
N LEU A 32 -5.59 -5.24 -10.81
CA LEU A 32 -5.49 -6.41 -11.68
C LEU A 32 -6.80 -7.20 -11.68
N ASP A 33 -7.60 -7.09 -10.62
CA ASP A 33 -8.95 -7.67 -10.53
C ASP A 33 -9.91 -7.19 -11.63
N LEU A 34 -9.70 -6.02 -12.23
CA LEU A 34 -10.48 -5.51 -13.36
C LEU A 34 -10.21 -6.28 -14.65
N ARG A 35 -9.01 -6.85 -14.77
CA ARG A 35 -8.60 -7.68 -15.90
C ARG A 35 -8.87 -9.15 -15.65
N LEU A 36 -9.14 -9.51 -14.40
CA LEU A 36 -9.54 -10.83 -13.99
C LEU A 36 -11.07 -10.88 -13.85
N TRP A 37 -11.65 -12.07 -13.85
CA TRP A 37 -13.06 -12.29 -13.53
C TRP A 37 -13.42 -12.10 -12.03
N LEU A 38 -12.59 -11.39 -11.26
CA LEU A 38 -12.74 -11.27 -9.80
C LEU A 38 -13.68 -10.12 -9.39
N GLY A 39 -14.02 -9.24 -10.33
CA GLY A 39 -14.77 -8.01 -10.07
C GLY A 39 -13.90 -6.93 -9.43
N HIS A 40 -14.30 -5.67 -9.60
CA HIS A 40 -13.58 -4.55 -9.02
C HIS A 40 -13.56 -4.60 -7.50
N ARG A 41 -12.40 -4.32 -6.92
CA ARG A 41 -12.14 -4.35 -5.48
C ARG A 41 -12.27 -5.75 -4.89
N SER A 42 -11.69 -6.74 -5.56
CA SER A 42 -11.58 -8.10 -5.05
C SER A 42 -10.83 -8.13 -3.73
N ALA A 43 -11.38 -8.78 -2.71
CA ALA A 43 -10.76 -8.94 -1.41
C ALA A 43 -9.37 -9.63 -1.49
N LEU A 44 -9.10 -10.39 -2.55
CA LEU A 44 -7.78 -11.01 -2.75
C LEU A 44 -6.73 -9.97 -3.16
N THR A 45 -7.00 -9.18 -4.20
CA THR A 45 -6.07 -8.20 -4.74
C THR A 45 -6.01 -6.92 -3.90
N HIS A 46 -7.13 -6.54 -3.29
CA HIS A 46 -7.26 -5.44 -2.34
C HIS A 46 -7.03 -5.92 -0.90
N SER A 47 -5.92 -6.63 -0.69
CA SER A 47 -5.46 -7.04 0.64
C SER A 47 -3.95 -7.04 0.74
N ILE A 48 -3.43 -7.26 1.94
CA ILE A 48 -2.00 -7.49 2.16
C ILE A 48 -1.51 -8.83 1.58
N LEU A 49 -2.41 -9.72 1.16
CA LEU A 49 -2.09 -11.08 0.73
C LEU A 49 -0.97 -11.16 -0.31
N PRO A 50 -0.92 -10.36 -1.40
CA PRO A 50 0.16 -10.45 -2.38
C PRO A 50 1.55 -10.21 -1.78
N ALA A 51 1.66 -9.27 -0.83
CA ALA A 51 2.92 -9.03 -0.12
C ALA A 51 3.29 -10.20 0.80
N LEU A 52 2.31 -10.79 1.49
CA LEU A 52 2.54 -11.96 2.35
C LEU A 52 2.99 -13.19 1.55
N LEU A 53 2.43 -13.42 0.36
CA LEU A 53 2.85 -14.49 -0.53
C LEU A 53 4.31 -14.31 -0.98
N LEU A 54 4.71 -13.09 -1.36
CA LEU A 54 6.11 -12.80 -1.68
C LEU A 54 7.03 -12.99 -0.48
N LEU A 55 6.58 -12.60 0.72
CA LEU A 55 7.35 -12.79 1.94
C LEU A 55 7.52 -14.28 2.27
N ALA A 56 6.47 -15.10 2.10
CA ALA A 56 6.52 -16.55 2.25
C ALA A 56 7.47 -17.19 1.24
N ALA A 57 7.48 -16.70 0.00
CA ALA A 57 8.43 -17.06 -1.05
C ALA A 57 9.86 -16.48 -0.83
N ARG A 58 10.13 -15.90 0.35
CA ARG A 58 11.42 -15.30 0.76
C ARG A 58 11.86 -14.10 -0.09
N GLN A 59 10.98 -13.52 -0.91
CA GLN A 59 11.23 -12.34 -1.74
C GLN A 59 11.05 -11.03 -0.97
N ARG A 60 11.87 -10.81 0.08
CA ARG A 60 11.66 -9.74 1.06
C ARG A 60 11.66 -8.33 0.46
N ALA A 61 12.54 -8.06 -0.51
CA ALA A 61 12.62 -6.75 -1.16
C ALA A 61 11.37 -6.46 -2.01
N ALA A 62 10.89 -7.46 -2.76
CA ALA A 62 9.66 -7.36 -3.54
C ALA A 62 8.43 -7.24 -2.62
N ALA A 63 8.36 -8.05 -1.56
CA ALA A 63 7.31 -7.96 -0.54
C ALA A 63 7.26 -6.56 0.10
N CYS A 64 8.41 -5.95 0.39
CA CYS A 64 8.50 -4.59 0.90
C CYS A 64 7.89 -3.56 -0.06
N GLY A 65 8.23 -3.66 -1.35
CA GLY A 65 7.71 -2.75 -2.38
C GLY A 65 6.22 -2.95 -2.62
N ILE A 66 5.78 -4.18 -2.88
CA ILE A 66 4.35 -4.50 -3.05
C ILE A 66 3.55 -4.03 -1.84
N ALA A 67 4.00 -4.31 -0.60
CA ALA A 67 3.31 -3.84 0.60
C ALA A 67 3.19 -2.32 0.67
N ALA A 68 4.23 -1.58 0.28
CA ALA A 68 4.19 -0.11 0.25
C ALA A 68 3.20 0.41 -0.80
N GLY A 69 3.28 -0.08 -2.04
CA GLY A 69 2.42 0.36 -3.13
C GLY A 69 0.96 -0.02 -2.90
N THR A 70 0.70 -1.27 -2.52
CA THR A 70 -0.64 -1.77 -2.19
C THR A 70 -1.20 -1.00 -1.00
N GLY A 71 -0.42 -0.78 0.06
CA GLY A 71 -0.85 0.02 1.20
C GLY A 71 -1.30 1.44 0.83
N VAL A 72 -0.57 2.13 -0.05
CA VAL A 72 -0.95 3.45 -0.58
C VAL A 72 -2.23 3.37 -1.42
N HIS A 73 -2.33 2.39 -2.31
CA HIS A 73 -3.50 2.20 -3.16
C HIS A 73 -4.78 1.98 -2.33
N LEU A 74 -4.75 1.03 -1.40
CA LEU A 74 -5.89 0.72 -0.54
C LEU A 74 -6.27 1.89 0.36
N ALA A 75 -5.28 2.67 0.83
CA ALA A 75 -5.55 3.88 1.58
C ALA A 75 -6.29 4.93 0.74
N ALA A 76 -5.96 5.07 -0.55
CA ALA A 76 -6.70 5.95 -1.45
C ALA A 76 -8.14 5.45 -1.68
N ASP A 77 -8.33 4.14 -1.82
CA ASP A 77 -9.65 3.51 -2.00
C ASP A 77 -10.59 3.66 -0.79
N CYS A 78 -10.09 4.06 0.37
CA CYS A 78 -10.90 4.43 1.53
C CYS A 78 -11.62 5.78 1.35
N PHE A 79 -11.37 6.53 0.28
CA PHE A 79 -11.99 7.83 0.03
C PHE A 79 -12.73 7.90 -1.31
N PRO A 80 -13.57 6.91 -1.66
CA PRO A 80 -14.36 7.01 -2.89
C PRO A 80 -15.44 8.08 -2.71
N ARG A 81 -15.93 8.61 -3.83
CA ARG A 81 -17.10 9.50 -3.81
C ARG A 81 -18.31 8.86 -3.12
N HIS A 82 -18.57 7.58 -3.42
CA HIS A 82 -19.60 6.76 -2.79
C HIS A 82 -19.16 5.29 -2.70
N MET A 83 -19.24 4.68 -1.51
CA MET A 83 -18.95 3.26 -1.29
C MET A 83 -20.21 2.41 -1.48
N ILE A 84 -20.69 2.28 -2.71
CA ILE A 84 -21.90 1.51 -3.05
C ILE A 84 -21.70 0.68 -4.32
N GLY A 85 -22.45 -0.42 -4.45
CA GLY A 85 -22.47 -1.23 -5.67
C GLY A 85 -21.07 -1.68 -6.11
N TYR A 86 -20.62 -1.19 -7.26
CA TYR A 86 -19.31 -1.51 -7.83
C TYR A 86 -18.12 -1.12 -6.94
N ALA A 87 -18.27 -0.11 -6.09
CA ALA A 87 -17.19 0.38 -5.22
C ALA A 87 -16.96 -0.50 -3.97
N THR A 88 -17.89 -1.39 -3.62
CA THR A 88 -17.73 -2.25 -2.44
C THR A 88 -16.83 -3.45 -2.71
N VAL A 89 -16.09 -3.87 -1.69
CA VAL A 89 -15.16 -5.00 -1.78
C VAL A 89 -15.91 -6.29 -2.12
N LYS A 90 -15.37 -7.08 -3.06
CA LYS A 90 -15.94 -8.36 -3.49
C LYS A 90 -15.19 -9.53 -2.89
N LEU A 91 -15.90 -10.38 -2.17
CA LEU A 91 -15.39 -11.68 -1.78
C LEU A 91 -15.56 -12.64 -2.97
N PRO A 92 -14.48 -13.25 -3.48
CA PRO A 92 -14.61 -14.30 -4.48
C PRO A 92 -15.57 -15.37 -3.97
N LEU A 93 -16.54 -15.75 -4.79
CA LEU A 93 -17.55 -16.78 -4.50
C LEU A 93 -18.58 -16.44 -3.40
N ALA A 94 -18.46 -15.31 -2.69
CA ALA A 94 -19.36 -14.93 -1.59
C ALA A 94 -20.05 -13.56 -1.78
N GLY A 95 -19.78 -12.87 -2.89
CA GLY A 95 -20.48 -11.64 -3.27
C GLY A 95 -19.87 -10.38 -2.66
N ALA A 96 -20.68 -9.32 -2.57
CA ALA A 96 -20.23 -7.99 -2.17
C ALA A 96 -20.35 -7.77 -0.66
N MET A 97 -19.31 -7.18 -0.05
CA MET A 97 -19.38 -6.67 1.31
C MET A 97 -20.30 -5.45 1.41
N SER A 98 -20.84 -5.20 2.61
CA SER A 98 -21.50 -3.93 2.90
C SER A 98 -20.49 -2.77 2.87
N PRO A 99 -20.96 -1.50 2.75
CA PRO A 99 -20.06 -0.34 2.72
C PRO A 99 -19.14 -0.25 3.94
N LEU A 100 -19.69 -0.45 5.14
CA LEU A 100 -18.91 -0.43 6.39
C LEU A 100 -17.80 -1.48 6.40
N HIS A 101 -18.14 -2.72 6.03
CA HIS A 101 -17.16 -3.80 5.96
C HIS A 101 -16.11 -3.57 4.87
N SER A 102 -16.49 -2.93 3.76
CA SER A 102 -15.54 -2.55 2.69
C SER A 102 -14.52 -1.51 3.18
N TYR A 103 -14.97 -0.47 3.88
CA TYR A 103 -14.07 0.50 4.49
C TYR A 103 -13.15 -0.15 5.52
N ALA A 104 -13.70 -0.98 6.41
CA ALA A 104 -12.90 -1.68 7.41
C ALA A 104 -11.86 -2.60 6.76
N TRP A 105 -12.24 -3.34 5.72
CA TRP A 105 -11.34 -4.22 4.98
C TRP A 105 -10.18 -3.45 4.35
N LEU A 106 -10.48 -2.39 3.60
CA LEU A 106 -9.47 -1.56 2.93
C LEU A 106 -8.56 -0.88 3.94
N ALA A 107 -9.11 -0.27 5.00
CA ALA A 107 -8.34 0.43 6.02
C ALA A 107 -7.40 -0.51 6.80
N LEU A 108 -7.90 -1.66 7.25
CA LEU A 108 -7.09 -2.63 7.98
C LEU A 108 -5.97 -3.19 7.11
N ASN A 109 -6.26 -3.51 5.84
CA ASN A 109 -5.24 -4.01 4.92
C ASN A 109 -4.24 -2.93 4.52
N ALA A 110 -4.67 -1.68 4.33
CA ALA A 110 -3.79 -0.55 4.07
C ALA A 110 -2.80 -0.35 5.23
N VAL A 111 -3.30 -0.28 6.47
CA VAL A 111 -2.47 -0.14 7.67
C VAL A 111 -1.51 -1.33 7.80
N ALA A 112 -2.01 -2.56 7.70
CA ALA A 112 -1.17 -3.76 7.81
C ALA A 112 -0.05 -3.77 6.73
N ALA A 113 -0.37 -3.42 5.49
CA ALA A 113 0.59 -3.38 4.39
C ALA A 113 1.64 -2.29 4.59
N LEU A 114 1.25 -1.08 5.00
CA LEU A 114 2.20 0.00 5.29
C LEU A 114 3.10 -0.31 6.49
N LEU A 115 2.55 -0.93 7.54
CA LEU A 115 3.34 -1.40 8.69
C LEU A 115 4.34 -2.49 8.29
N LEU A 116 3.92 -3.45 7.47
CA LEU A 116 4.82 -4.48 6.94
C LEU A 116 5.93 -3.86 6.08
N ALA A 117 5.59 -2.92 5.19
CA ALA A 117 6.55 -2.20 4.37
C ALA A 117 7.57 -1.44 5.23
N ALA A 118 7.12 -0.69 6.24
CA ALA A 118 8.00 0.02 7.15
C ALA A 118 8.90 -0.92 7.97
N ALA A 119 8.37 -2.05 8.43
CA ALA A 119 9.15 -3.07 9.14
C ALA A 119 10.22 -3.71 8.25
N LEU A 120 9.89 -4.04 7.00
CA LEU A 120 10.83 -4.60 6.04
C LEU A 120 11.88 -3.57 5.61
N ALA A 121 11.46 -2.34 5.28
CA ALA A 121 12.37 -1.27 4.89
C ALA A 121 13.40 -0.96 5.98
N ARG A 122 13.00 -0.96 7.25
CA ARG A 122 13.95 -0.79 8.38
C ARG A 122 15.01 -1.88 8.46
N ARG A 123 14.69 -3.11 8.05
CA ARG A 123 15.60 -4.26 8.11
C ARG A 123 16.45 -4.42 6.85
N LEU A 124 15.94 -4.00 5.70
CA LEU A 124 16.57 -4.24 4.40
C LEU A 124 17.42 -3.06 3.91
N HIS A 125 17.05 -1.84 4.28
CA HIS A 125 17.49 -0.65 3.56
C HIS A 125 18.18 0.37 4.47
N ALA A 126 19.23 1.00 3.93
CA ALA A 126 19.88 2.15 4.55
C ALA A 126 18.92 3.34 4.70
N PRO A 127 19.16 4.28 5.63
CA PRO A 127 18.27 5.42 5.90
C PRO A 127 17.85 6.20 4.65
N VAL A 128 18.77 6.47 3.74
CA VAL A 128 18.50 7.20 2.49
C VAL A 128 17.50 6.48 1.58
N VAL A 129 17.61 5.15 1.46
CA VAL A 129 16.70 4.33 0.65
C VAL A 129 15.32 4.26 1.32
N ARG A 130 15.26 4.15 2.64
CA ARG A 130 13.98 4.20 3.38
C ARG A 130 13.27 5.53 3.16
N ALA A 131 14.02 6.64 3.20
CA ALA A 131 13.48 7.96 2.91
C ALA A 131 12.98 8.05 1.45
N ALA A 132 13.74 7.53 0.49
CA ALA A 132 13.32 7.50 -0.91
C ALA A 132 12.02 6.70 -1.12
N VAL A 133 11.89 5.53 -0.50
CA VAL A 133 10.65 4.72 -0.53
C VAL A 133 9.48 5.48 0.10
N ALA A 134 9.68 6.12 1.25
CA ALA A 134 8.64 6.90 1.93
C ALA A 134 8.20 8.12 1.08
N VAL A 135 9.15 8.83 0.47
CA VAL A 135 8.87 9.96 -0.43
C VAL A 135 8.11 9.48 -1.66
N ALA A 136 8.52 8.37 -2.28
CA ALA A 136 7.82 7.80 -3.43
C ALA A 136 6.37 7.39 -3.09
N ALA A 137 6.18 6.72 -1.94
CA ALA A 137 4.86 6.34 -1.45
C ALA A 137 3.98 7.57 -1.15
N LEU A 138 4.54 8.60 -0.50
CA LEU A 138 3.84 9.85 -0.22
C LEU A 138 3.47 10.59 -1.50
N ALA A 139 4.40 10.71 -2.45
CA ALA A 139 4.14 11.34 -3.74
C ALA A 139 3.02 10.61 -4.51
N ALA A 140 3.02 9.27 -4.48
CA ALA A 140 1.96 8.46 -5.08
C ALA A 140 0.61 8.70 -4.38
N ALA A 141 0.57 8.75 -3.05
CA ALA A 141 -0.64 9.04 -2.28
C ALA A 141 -1.20 10.43 -2.60
N LEU A 142 -0.34 11.46 -2.61
CA LEU A 142 -0.73 12.83 -2.96
C LEU A 142 -1.27 12.91 -4.39
N ARG A 143 -0.61 12.24 -5.35
CA ARG A 143 -1.09 12.16 -6.73
C ARG A 143 -2.49 11.53 -6.82
N TYR A 144 -2.74 10.45 -6.08
CA TYR A 144 -4.05 9.82 -6.02
C TYR A 144 -5.11 10.78 -5.50
N LEU A 145 -4.86 11.38 -4.33
CA LEU A 145 -5.81 12.32 -3.71
C LEU A 145 -6.06 13.57 -4.56
N TRP A 146 -5.08 14.01 -5.34
CA TRP A 146 -5.24 15.16 -6.22
C TRP A 146 -6.19 14.89 -7.40
N HIS A 147 -6.17 13.67 -7.93
CA HIS A 147 -6.97 13.31 -9.11
C HIS A 147 -8.38 12.84 -8.75
N ASP A 148 -8.60 12.35 -7.53
CA ASP A 148 -9.93 11.92 -7.09
C ASP A 148 -10.72 13.08 -6.45
N PRO A 149 -11.96 13.36 -6.87
CA PRO A 149 -12.82 14.33 -6.21
C PRO A 149 -12.98 14.11 -4.69
N GLY A 150 -12.94 12.85 -4.22
CA GLY A 150 -13.00 12.50 -2.81
C GLY A 150 -11.71 12.80 -2.03
N GLY A 151 -10.59 13.09 -2.71
CA GLY A 151 -9.30 13.35 -2.08
C GLY A 151 -9.11 14.79 -1.61
N TRP A 152 -9.81 15.77 -2.20
CA TRP A 152 -9.68 17.18 -1.81
C TRP A 152 -10.03 17.49 -0.34
N PRO A 153 -11.12 16.95 0.24
CA PRO A 153 -11.38 17.11 1.67
C PRO A 153 -10.25 16.55 2.54
N VAL A 154 -9.66 15.42 2.16
CA VAL A 154 -8.54 14.80 2.89
C VAL A 154 -7.30 15.69 2.83
N LEU A 155 -6.96 16.22 1.64
CA LEU A 155 -5.85 17.14 1.47
C LEU A 155 -6.03 18.43 2.29
N ALA A 156 -7.25 18.96 2.34
CA ALA A 156 -7.57 20.13 3.16
C ALA A 156 -7.37 19.84 4.67
N LEU A 157 -7.86 18.70 5.15
CA LEU A 157 -7.66 18.29 6.56
C LEU A 157 -6.18 18.10 6.91
N VAL A 158 -5.40 17.48 6.02
CA VAL A 158 -3.96 17.33 6.20
C VAL A 158 -3.27 18.69 6.25
N ALA A 159 -3.58 19.59 5.32
CA ALA A 159 -2.99 20.93 5.28
C ALA A 159 -3.30 21.74 6.56
N LEU A 160 -4.54 21.67 7.04
CA LEU A 160 -4.96 22.31 8.30
C LEU A 160 -4.24 21.72 9.50
N GLY A 161 -4.12 20.39 9.59
CA GLY A 161 -3.42 19.71 10.68
C GLY A 161 -1.93 20.05 10.72
N VAL A 162 -1.25 20.03 9.57
CA VAL A 162 0.15 20.41 9.44
C VAL A 162 0.35 21.88 9.81
N GLY A 163 -0.53 22.77 9.34
CA GLY A 163 -0.50 24.20 9.66
C GLY A 163 -0.69 24.46 11.16
N ALA A 164 -1.64 23.77 11.80
CA ALA A 164 -1.86 23.87 13.25
C ALA A 164 -0.62 23.41 14.03
N TRP A 165 -0.06 22.25 13.67
CA TRP A 165 1.15 21.73 14.30
C TRP A 165 2.34 22.68 14.14
N TRP A 166 2.55 23.23 12.94
CA TRP A 166 3.61 24.22 12.70
C TRP A 166 3.47 25.43 13.61
N ARG A 167 2.26 25.99 13.71
CA ARG A 167 1.97 27.15 14.57
C ARG A 167 2.23 26.86 16.04
N LEU A 168 1.86 25.67 16.53
CA LEU A 168 2.15 25.24 17.90
C LEU A 168 3.65 25.13 18.17
N ARG A 169 4.45 24.68 17.19
CA ARG A 169 5.92 24.61 17.34
C ARG A 169 6.61 25.96 17.23
N ALA A 170 6.06 26.90 16.47
CA ALA A 170 6.61 28.25 16.36
C ALA A 170 6.32 29.11 17.60
N ALA A 171 5.35 28.72 18.42
CA ALA A 171 4.95 29.39 19.65
C ALA A 171 5.58 28.79 20.93
N ALA A 172 6.35 27.69 20.80
CA ALA A 172 7.06 26.99 21.88
C ALA A 172 8.56 27.27 21.80
#